data_AF-A0A5P9HKI6-F1
#
_entry.id   AF-A0A5P9HKI6-F1
#
_cell.length_a   1.000
_cell.length_b   1.000
_cell.length_c   1.000
_cell.angle_alpha   90.00
_cell.angle_beta   90.00
_cell.angle_gamma   90.00
#
_symmetry.space_group_name_H-M   'P 1'
#
loop_
_entity.id
_entity.type
_entity.pdbx_description
1 polymer ?
#
loop_
_entity_poly.entity_id
_entity_poly.type
_entity_poly.pdbx_seq_one_letter_code
_entity_poly.pdbx_strand_id
1 'polypeptide(L)'
;MSNTPILFMIHPSSTIQKLAQGVVIMNKHFSFQPEQSVSSSFKSLEMTKEEKVAQIIVDSSVYQFHKNRLMNEIDEALSSGNRKQFKLLSRQYIKLNNDFSHLQ
;
A
#
# COMPACT_ATOMS: atom_id res chain seq x y z
N MET A 1 41.20 12.31 21.59
CA MET A 1 39.82 12.76 21.29
C MET A 1 38.96 11.50 21.21
N SER A 2 38.18 11.23 22.24
CA SER A 2 37.43 9.97 22.41
C SER A 2 35.99 10.12 21.93
N ASN A 3 35.60 9.23 21.01
CA ASN A 3 34.25 9.01 20.53
C ASN A 3 33.39 8.33 21.59
N THR A 4 32.19 8.86 21.86
CA THR A 4 31.08 8.13 22.50
C THR A 4 29.76 8.51 21.81
N PRO A 5 28.98 7.55 21.30
CA PRO A 5 27.66 7.82 20.70
C PRO A 5 26.58 7.89 21.79
N ILE A 6 25.71 8.91 21.75
CA ILE A 6 24.55 9.02 22.64
C ILE A 6 23.26 8.63 21.90
N LEU A 7 22.59 7.67 22.53
CA LEU A 7 21.34 6.99 22.22
C LEU A 7 20.12 7.94 22.24
N PHE A 8 19.23 7.79 21.26
CA PHE A 8 17.91 8.44 21.21
C PHE A 8 17.03 8.04 22.41
N MET A 9 16.40 9.01 23.08
CA MET A 9 15.16 8.80 23.83
C MET A 9 14.10 9.81 23.38
N ILE A 10 13.10 9.27 22.70
CA ILE A 10 11.85 9.95 22.37
C ILE A 10 11.03 9.98 23.66
N HIS A 11 10.74 11.18 24.18
CA HIS A 11 9.81 11.35 25.29
C HIS A 11 8.37 11.17 24.79
N PRO A 12 7.59 10.22 25.33
CA PRO A 12 6.15 10.19 25.09
C PRO A 12 5.48 11.37 25.79
N SER A 13 4.81 12.21 24.99
CA SER A 13 4.05 13.38 25.44
C SER A 13 2.95 12.99 26.44
N SER A 14 2.87 13.76 27.52
CA SER A 14 2.13 13.55 28.77
C SER A 14 0.62 13.81 28.68
N THR A 15 -0.06 13.36 27.62
CA THR A 15 -1.51 13.63 27.44
C THR A 15 -2.42 12.49 27.94
N ILE A 16 -1.88 11.39 28.46
CA ILE A 16 -2.68 10.28 29.01
C ILE A 16 -2.34 10.06 30.49
N GLN A 17 -2.75 10.98 31.36
CA GLN A 17 -2.59 10.84 32.83
C GLN A 17 -3.84 11.22 33.66
N LYS A 18 -5.03 11.23 33.07
CA LYS A 18 -6.27 11.36 33.86
C LYS A 18 -7.33 10.36 33.41
N LEU A 19 -7.29 9.16 33.98
CA LEU A 19 -8.48 8.43 34.45
C LEU A 19 -8.04 7.16 35.21
N ALA A 20 -7.43 7.36 36.38
CA ALA A 20 -7.23 6.30 37.36
C ALA A 20 -8.19 6.57 38.53
N GLN A 21 -9.36 5.92 38.51
CA GLN A 21 -10.17 5.60 39.68
C GLN A 21 -11.36 4.74 39.27
N GLY A 22 -11.35 3.46 39.67
CA GLY A 22 -12.50 2.55 39.57
C GLY A 22 -12.23 1.25 38.80
N VAL A 23 -11.26 0.43 39.22
CA VAL A 23 -11.08 -0.93 38.69
C VAL A 23 -11.82 -1.93 39.57
N VAL A 24 -13.05 -2.29 39.18
CA VAL A 24 -13.70 -3.53 39.64
C VAL A 24 -13.16 -4.65 38.75
N ILE A 25 -12.39 -5.55 39.36
CA ILE A 25 -11.81 -6.73 38.71
C ILE A 25 -12.94 -7.74 38.45
N MET A 26 -13.50 -7.73 37.23
CA MET A 26 -14.28 -8.85 36.74
C MET A 26 -13.37 -9.79 35.97
N ASN A 27 -12.96 -10.87 36.63
CA ASN A 27 -12.21 -11.97 36.04
C ASN A 27 -13.13 -12.74 35.07
N LYS A 28 -13.36 -12.19 33.87
CA LYS A 28 -14.03 -12.91 32.79
C LYS A 28 -13.01 -13.86 32.18
N HIS A 29 -13.09 -15.13 32.58
CA HIS A 29 -12.45 -16.23 31.87
C HIS A 29 -12.85 -16.12 30.40
N PHE A 30 -11.90 -15.70 29.56
CA PHE A 30 -12.07 -15.61 28.12
C PHE A 30 -11.93 -17.04 27.57
N SER A 31 -13.01 -17.81 27.61
CA SER A 31 -13.08 -19.07 26.88
C SER A 31 -13.17 -18.73 25.39
N PHE A 32 -12.07 -18.92 24.66
CA PHE A 32 -12.08 -18.98 23.21
C PHE A 32 -12.90 -20.19 22.79
N GLN A 33 -14.20 -19.98 22.55
CA GLN A 33 -15.02 -20.96 21.85
C GLN A 33 -14.95 -20.66 20.35
N PRO A 34 -14.68 -21.68 19.52
CA PRO A 34 -14.55 -21.53 18.07
C PRO A 34 -15.95 -21.49 17.47
N GLU A 35 -16.58 -20.32 17.47
CA GLU A 35 -17.88 -20.13 16.81
C GLU A 35 -17.67 -19.44 15.46
N GLN A 36 -17.77 -20.29 14.44
CA GLN A 36 -18.39 -20.00 13.15
C GLN A 36 -17.58 -19.12 12.20
N SER A 37 -16.87 -19.83 11.32
CA SER A 37 -16.62 -19.45 9.94
C SER A 37 -17.49 -18.28 9.48
N VAL A 38 -16.87 -17.12 9.31
CA VAL A 38 -17.40 -16.05 8.45
C VAL A 38 -17.50 -16.64 7.04
N SER A 39 -18.64 -17.28 6.82
CA SER A 39 -19.16 -17.77 5.57
C SER A 39 -18.97 -16.67 4.53
N SER A 40 -18.00 -16.88 3.64
CA SER A 40 -18.05 -16.71 2.19
C SER A 40 -19.21 -15.89 1.59
N SER A 41 -19.49 -14.70 2.11
CA SER A 41 -20.54 -13.79 1.65
C SER A 41 -20.10 -12.32 1.72
N PHE A 42 -18.83 -12.05 1.42
CA PHE A 42 -18.38 -10.71 1.00
C PHE A 42 -18.50 -10.55 -0.53
N LYS A 43 -19.52 -11.15 -1.14
CA LYS A 43 -19.83 -10.97 -2.55
C LYS A 43 -20.44 -9.57 -2.71
N SER A 44 -19.62 -8.64 -3.20
CA SER A 44 -20.03 -7.33 -3.72
C SER A 44 -20.65 -6.38 -2.69
N LEU A 45 -19.82 -5.82 -1.80
CA LEU A 45 -20.14 -4.48 -1.29
C LEU A 45 -20.00 -3.52 -2.48
N GLU A 46 -21.13 -2.95 -2.88
CA GLU A 46 -21.19 -1.97 -3.94
C GLU A 46 -20.41 -0.73 -3.48
N MET A 47 -19.26 -0.47 -4.10
CA MET A 47 -18.45 0.71 -3.77
C MET A 47 -19.29 1.98 -3.93
N THR A 48 -19.18 2.88 -2.96
CA THR A 48 -19.71 4.24 -3.05
C THR A 48 -19.08 4.99 -4.23
N LYS A 49 -19.71 6.08 -4.65
CA LYS A 49 -19.18 6.90 -5.76
C LYS A 49 -17.80 7.46 -5.42
N GLU A 50 -17.63 7.86 -4.18
CA GLU A 50 -16.40 8.42 -3.63
C GLU A 50 -15.27 7.38 -3.64
N GLU A 51 -15.56 6.14 -3.21
CA GLU A 51 -14.59 5.03 -3.27
C GLU A 51 -14.18 4.69 -4.70
N LYS A 52 -15.14 4.68 -5.65
CA LYS A 52 -14.84 4.46 -7.08
C LYS A 52 -13.91 5.55 -7.63
N VAL A 53 -14.16 6.82 -7.30
CA VAL A 53 -13.31 7.93 -7.73
C VAL A 53 -11.92 7.82 -7.09
N ALA A 54 -11.83 7.51 -5.81
CA ALA A 54 -10.56 7.30 -5.14
C ALA A 54 -9.74 6.17 -5.79
N GLN A 55 -10.39 5.05 -6.14
CA GLN A 55 -9.74 3.95 -6.85
C GLN A 55 -9.20 4.39 -8.21
N ILE A 56 -9.99 5.13 -9.00
CA ILE A 56 -9.56 5.65 -10.30
C ILE A 56 -8.35 6.58 -10.16
N ILE A 57 -8.33 7.45 -9.15
CA ILE A 57 -7.20 8.37 -8.91
C ILE A 57 -5.94 7.58 -8.57
N VAL A 58 -6.04 6.57 -7.70
CA VAL A 58 -4.92 5.70 -7.33
C VAL A 58 -4.42 4.94 -8.55
N ASP A 59 -5.30 4.27 -9.28
CA ASP A 59 -4.96 3.49 -10.47
C ASP A 59 -4.30 4.36 -11.53
N SER A 60 -4.84 5.57 -11.78
CA SER A 60 -4.27 6.54 -12.71
C SER A 60 -2.87 6.97 -12.28
N SER A 61 -2.67 7.26 -11.00
CA SER A 61 -1.36 7.67 -10.47
C SER A 61 -0.31 6.56 -10.64
N VAL A 62 -0.68 5.32 -10.32
CA VAL A 62 0.19 4.14 -10.48
C VAL A 62 0.49 3.88 -11.96
N TYR A 63 -0.53 3.94 -12.82
CA TYR A 63 -0.37 3.76 -14.26
C TYR A 63 0.60 4.80 -14.84
N GLN A 64 0.38 6.10 -14.57
CA GLN A 64 1.23 7.16 -15.10
C GLN A 64 2.67 7.06 -14.62
N PHE A 65 2.89 6.73 -13.35
CA PHE A 65 4.23 6.52 -12.81
C PHE A 65 4.98 5.41 -13.58
N HIS A 66 4.37 4.24 -13.70
CA HIS A 66 5.00 3.11 -14.40
C HIS A 66 5.14 3.36 -15.90
N LYS A 67 4.17 4.03 -16.52
CA LYS A 67 4.20 4.42 -17.92
C LYS A 67 5.40 5.30 -18.21
N ASN A 68 5.57 6.37 -17.43
CA ASN A 68 6.67 7.32 -17.61
C ASN A 68 8.03 6.66 -17.36
N ARG A 69 8.14 5.83 -16.32
CA ARG A 69 9.36 5.06 -16.05
C ARG A 69 9.74 4.16 -17.22
N LEU A 70 8.80 3.35 -17.72
CA LEU A 70 9.05 2.45 -18.84
C LEU A 70 9.43 3.20 -20.12
N MET A 71 8.79 4.35 -20.39
CA MET A 71 9.13 5.17 -21.55
C MET A 71 10.56 5.70 -21.48
N ASN A 72 10.97 6.22 -20.31
CA ASN A 72 12.35 6.67 -20.12
C ASN A 72 13.36 5.52 -20.30
N GLU A 73 13.09 4.35 -19.69
CA GLU A 73 13.97 3.18 -19.84
C GLU A 73 14.02 2.68 -21.30
N ILE A 74 12.91 2.80 -22.05
CA ILE A 74 12.85 2.48 -23.48
C ILE A 74 13.75 3.43 -24.27
N ASP A 75 13.67 4.73 -24.01
CA ASP A 75 14.49 5.75 -24.67
C ASP A 75 15.98 5.56 -24.37
N GLU A 76 16.33 5.19 -23.13
CA GLU A 76 17.69 4.81 -22.75
C GLU A 76 18.17 3.56 -23.48
N ALA A 77 17.33 2.53 -23.59
CA ALA A 77 17.64 1.30 -24.32
C ALA A 77 17.83 1.56 -25.82
N LEU A 78 17.07 2.48 -26.41
CA LEU A 78 17.24 2.94 -27.78
C LEU A 78 18.55 3.71 -27.95
N SER A 79 18.83 4.66 -27.05
CA SER A 79 20.03 5.50 -27.08
C SER A 79 21.32 4.69 -26.94
N SER A 80 21.29 3.62 -26.14
CA SER A 80 22.41 2.70 -25.95
C SER A 80 22.50 1.59 -27.01
N GLY A 81 21.55 1.52 -27.96
CA GLY A 81 21.48 0.46 -28.96
C GLY A 81 21.15 -0.93 -28.40
N ASN A 82 20.67 -1.02 -27.16
CA ASN A 82 20.37 -2.29 -26.50
C ASN A 82 19.01 -2.86 -26.95
N ARG A 83 19.01 -3.49 -28.12
CA ARG A 83 17.81 -4.06 -28.74
C ARG A 83 17.09 -5.10 -27.87
N LYS A 84 17.83 -5.88 -27.08
CA LYS A 84 17.24 -6.91 -26.20
C LYS A 84 16.42 -6.24 -25.09
N GLN A 85 17.02 -5.24 -24.43
CA GLN A 85 16.36 -4.50 -23.36
C GLN A 85 15.16 -3.71 -23.89
N PHE A 86 15.31 -3.03 -25.03
CA PHE A 86 14.18 -2.37 -25.71
C PHE A 86 13.00 -3.32 -25.89
N LYS A 87 13.21 -4.49 -26.50
CA LYS A 87 12.14 -5.47 -26.75
C LYS A 87 11.47 -5.95 -25.46
N LEU A 88 12.24 -6.13 -24.38
CA LEU A 88 11.71 -6.52 -23.07
C LEU A 88 10.83 -5.40 -22.50
N LEU A 89 11.33 -4.17 -22.49
CA LEU A 89 10.62 -3.01 -21.94
C LEU A 89 9.36 -2.69 -22.75
N SER A 90 9.40 -2.78 -24.09
CA SER A 90 8.20 -2.60 -24.92
C SER A 90 7.11 -3.63 -24.60
N ARG A 91 7.47 -4.88 -24.30
CA ARG A 91 6.50 -5.89 -23.86
C ARG A 91 5.90 -5.54 -22.50
N GLN A 92 6.71 -5.06 -21.56
CA GLN A 92 6.23 -4.62 -20.25
C GLN A 92 5.29 -3.43 -20.39
N TYR A 93 5.58 -2.49 -21.28
CA TYR A 93 4.73 -1.35 -21.58
C TYR A 93 3.37 -1.78 -22.17
N ILE A 94 3.37 -2.72 -23.12
CA ILE A 94 2.14 -3.28 -23.68
C ILE A 94 1.33 -3.97 -22.59
N LYS A 95 1.98 -4.77 -21.74
CA LYS A 95 1.31 -5.43 -20.61
C LYS A 95 0.70 -4.40 -19.65
N LEU A 96 1.43 -3.33 -19.32
CA LEU A 96 0.93 -2.25 -18.47
C LEU A 96 -0.34 -1.62 -19.05
N ASN A 97 -0.38 -1.33 -20.35
CA ASN A 97 -1.58 -0.78 -20.98
C ASN A 97 -2.78 -1.73 -20.93
N ASN A 98 -2.55 -3.04 -21.07
CA ASN A 98 -3.60 -4.03 -20.96
C ASN A 98 -4.12 -4.16 -19.53
N ASP A 99 -3.21 -4.20 -18.55
CA ASP A 99 -3.52 -4.31 -17.12
C ASP A 99 -4.33 -3.10 -16.63
N PHE A 100 -4.12 -1.92 -17.22
CA PHE A 100 -4.83 -0.67 -16.90
C PHE A 100 -5.81 -0.22 -18.00
N SER A 101 -6.29 -1.15 -18.83
CA SER A 101 -7.22 -0.85 -19.93
C SER A 101 -8.55 -0.24 -19.47
N HIS A 102 -8.94 -0.44 -18.21
CA HIS A 102 -10.12 0.19 -17.61
C HIS A 102 -10.01 1.70 -17.39
N LEU A 103 -8.81 2.27 -17.55
CA LEU A 103 -8.56 3.71 -17.43
C LEU A 103 -8.57 4.46 -18.78
N GLN A 104 -8.68 3.75 -19.91
CA GLN A 104 -8.63 4.31 -21.27
C GLN A 104 -10.02 4.35 -21.90
#